data_AF-A0A936VN78-F1
#
_entry.id   AF-A0A936VN78-F1
#
_cell.length_a   1.000
_cell.length_b   1.000
_cell.length_c   1.000
_cell.angle_alpha   90.00
_cell.angle_beta   90.00
_cell.angle_gamma   90.00
#
_symmetry.space_group_name_H-M   'P 1'
#
loop_
_entity.id
_entity.type
_entity.pdbx_description
1 polymer ?
#
loop_
_entity_poly.entity_id
_entity_poly.type
_entity_poly.pdbx_seq_one_letter_code
_entity_poly.pdbx_strand_id
1 'polypeptide(L)'
;MRHPYVVPSLCGWCTIFFLTTACASAGDVKKGGSPMTVSNGKQVTLEYTLKLDDQSVVDTNVGGEPIKVMQGKHEIVPGLEKALEGMAPGEKKKVTVPPTEAYGTVDPKAFQEVDRKMVPVAAQKVGAQLEGTTNDGQKVYPRISEVKNETVVLDFNHPLAGKTLYFDVKVLDVAQASSAK
;
A
#
# COMPACT_ATOMS: atom_id res chain seq x y z
N MET A 1 21.24 -19.16 86.15
CA MET A 1 19.87 -19.64 85.91
C MET A 1 19.93 -20.64 84.76
N ARG A 2 19.74 -21.93 85.05
CA ARG A 2 19.86 -23.07 84.12
C ARG A 2 18.46 -23.48 83.64
N HIS A 3 18.24 -23.60 82.32
CA HIS A 3 17.56 -24.66 81.50
C HIS A 3 16.26 -25.35 82.06
N PRO A 4 15.46 -26.14 81.30
CA PRO A 4 15.20 -26.26 79.84
C PRO A 4 13.71 -26.61 79.45
N TYR A 5 13.46 -26.88 78.15
CA TYR A 5 12.38 -27.67 77.50
C TYR A 5 10.88 -27.28 77.62
N VAL A 6 10.14 -27.33 76.50
CA VAL A 6 9.25 -28.45 76.08
C VAL A 6 8.30 -27.98 74.96
N VAL A 7 8.16 -28.83 73.95
CA VAL A 7 7.22 -28.77 72.80
C VAL A 7 5.89 -29.44 73.19
N PRO A 8 4.74 -29.08 72.56
CA PRO A 8 3.81 -30.12 72.10
C PRO A 8 3.37 -29.86 70.64
N SER A 9 3.49 -30.81 69.72
CA SER A 9 2.69 -32.03 69.54
C SER A 9 1.31 -31.78 68.90
N LEU A 10 1.25 -32.07 67.60
CA LEU A 10 0.23 -32.83 66.85
C LEU A 10 -1.26 -32.66 67.22
N CYS A 11 -2.04 -32.29 66.19
CA CYS A 11 -3.37 -32.79 65.78
C CYS A 11 -4.07 -31.62 65.04
N GLY A 12 -4.74 -31.75 63.91
CA GLY A 12 -5.35 -32.90 63.27
C GLY A 12 -5.98 -32.45 61.94
N TRP A 13 -6.47 -33.43 61.19
CA TRP A 13 -7.20 -33.29 59.93
C TRP A 13 -8.14 -32.07 59.81
N CYS A 14 -8.03 -31.36 58.69
CA CYS A 14 -9.23 -30.97 57.95
C CYS A 14 -8.94 -30.90 56.44
N THR A 15 -9.45 -31.92 55.77
CA THR A 15 -9.93 -31.93 54.40
C THR A 15 -10.50 -30.58 53.93
N ILE A 16 -10.15 -30.15 52.71
CA ILE A 16 -11.06 -30.06 51.55
C ILE A 16 -10.34 -29.31 50.43
N PHE A 17 -10.34 -29.96 49.26
CA PHE A 17 -10.01 -29.43 47.95
C PHE A 17 -10.64 -28.05 47.69
N PHE A 18 -9.82 -27.08 47.28
CA PHE A 18 -10.27 -26.07 46.31
C PHE A 18 -9.28 -26.03 45.16
N LEU A 19 -9.48 -26.97 44.23
CA LEU A 19 -9.03 -26.84 42.87
C LEU A 19 -9.91 -25.76 42.21
N THR A 20 -9.54 -24.48 42.35
CA THR A 20 -10.10 -23.44 41.49
C THR A 20 -9.35 -23.49 40.17
N THR A 21 -9.86 -24.35 39.29
CA THR A 21 -9.50 -24.41 37.88
C THR A 21 -9.73 -23.04 37.27
N ALA A 22 -8.66 -22.24 37.17
CA ALA A 22 -8.63 -21.11 36.27
C ALA A 22 -8.69 -21.69 34.84
N CYS A 23 -9.89 -21.71 34.26
CA CYS A 23 -10.06 -21.85 32.82
C CYS A 23 -9.42 -20.63 32.15
N ALA A 24 -8.12 -20.72 31.88
CA ALA A 24 -7.48 -19.91 30.86
C ALA A 24 -8.04 -20.38 29.51
N SER A 25 -9.00 -19.62 28.98
CA SER A 25 -9.38 -19.69 27.57
C SER A 25 -8.19 -19.24 26.74
N ALA A 26 -7.31 -20.19 26.42
CA ALA A 26 -6.37 -20.05 25.33
C ALA A 26 -7.19 -20.05 24.04
N GLY A 27 -7.51 -18.86 23.54
CA GLY A 27 -8.10 -18.70 22.22
C GLY A 27 -7.22 -19.40 21.19
N ASP A 28 -7.83 -20.33 20.46
CA ASP A 28 -7.27 -21.04 19.32
C ASP A 28 -6.66 -20.07 18.29
N VAL A 29 -5.33 -19.91 18.27
CA VAL A 29 -4.63 -19.48 17.06
C VAL A 29 -4.44 -20.73 16.20
N LYS A 30 -5.51 -21.19 15.55
CA LYS A 30 -5.40 -22.09 14.41
C LYS A 30 -5.13 -21.28 13.15
N LYS A 31 -3.86 -21.28 12.70
CA LYS A 31 -3.56 -21.42 11.27
C LYS A 31 -2.10 -21.84 11.04
N GLY A 32 -1.81 -23.10 11.32
CA GLY A 32 -0.69 -23.80 10.70
C GLY A 32 -1.04 -24.14 9.26
N GLY A 33 -0.83 -23.19 8.35
CA GLY A 33 -0.73 -23.44 6.92
C GLY A 33 0.58 -22.80 6.47
N SER A 34 1.40 -23.51 5.69
CA SER A 34 2.62 -22.97 5.11
C SER A 34 2.35 -21.56 4.56
N PRO A 35 3.24 -20.57 4.79
CA PRO A 35 2.97 -19.21 4.38
C PRO A 35 2.72 -19.21 2.87
N MET A 36 1.50 -18.86 2.48
CA MET A 36 1.16 -18.72 1.07
C MET A 36 1.98 -17.55 0.54
N THR A 37 2.75 -17.81 -0.52
CA THR A 37 3.51 -16.76 -1.21
C THR A 37 2.61 -16.07 -2.21
N VAL A 38 2.96 -14.83 -2.56
CA VAL A 38 2.32 -14.11 -3.66
C VAL A 38 2.51 -14.92 -4.95
N SER A 39 1.39 -15.18 -5.62
CA SER A 39 1.36 -15.81 -6.95
C SER A 39 0.10 -15.40 -7.68
N ASN A 40 0.05 -15.55 -9.01
CA ASN A 40 -1.12 -15.23 -9.82
C ASN A 40 -2.45 -15.79 -9.22
N GLY A 41 -3.51 -14.96 -9.23
CA GLY A 41 -4.83 -15.29 -8.69
C GLY A 41 -4.93 -15.27 -7.16
N LYS A 42 -3.91 -14.80 -6.45
CA LYS A 42 -3.96 -14.55 -5.00
C LYS A 42 -4.32 -13.11 -4.72
N GLN A 43 -5.02 -12.90 -3.61
CA GLN A 43 -5.22 -11.56 -3.07
C GLN A 43 -4.06 -11.23 -2.13
N VAL A 44 -3.41 -10.11 -2.37
CA VAL A 44 -2.26 -9.64 -1.60
C VAL A 44 -2.67 -8.39 -0.85
N THR A 45 -2.54 -8.39 0.46
CA THR A 45 -2.70 -7.19 1.28
C THR A 45 -1.33 -6.59 1.52
N LEU A 46 -1.13 -5.32 1.20
CA LEU A 46 0.18 -4.69 1.28
C LEU A 46 0.14 -3.24 1.78
N GLU A 47 1.24 -2.87 2.43
CA GLU A 47 1.63 -1.49 2.69
C GLU A 47 2.71 -1.08 1.70
N TYR A 48 2.67 0.17 1.27
CA TYR A 48 3.68 0.76 0.41
C TYR A 48 3.91 2.24 0.72
N THR A 49 5.11 2.69 0.38
CA THR A 49 5.45 4.10 0.24
C THR A 49 6.10 4.29 -1.13
N LEU A 50 5.53 5.19 -1.93
CA LEU A 50 6.04 5.58 -3.23
C LEU A 50 6.86 6.86 -3.13
N LYS A 51 8.10 6.80 -3.63
CA LYS A 51 9.04 7.91 -3.69
C LYS A 51 9.51 8.20 -5.12
N LEU A 52 9.93 9.44 -5.34
CA LEU A 52 10.66 9.86 -6.54
C LEU A 52 12.18 9.82 -6.31
N ASP A 53 12.93 10.20 -7.33
CA ASP A 53 14.40 10.26 -7.33
C ASP A 53 14.95 11.21 -6.26
N ASP A 54 14.28 12.34 -6.05
CA ASP A 54 14.55 13.34 -5.01
C ASP A 54 14.18 12.89 -3.59
N GLN A 55 13.76 11.62 -3.41
CA GLN A 55 13.28 11.04 -2.16
C GLN A 55 11.98 11.63 -1.62
N SER A 56 11.30 12.51 -2.37
CA SER A 56 9.98 13.00 -2.00
C SER A 56 8.97 11.84 -2.00
N VAL A 57 8.14 11.77 -0.95
CA VAL A 57 7.04 10.80 -0.86
C VAL A 57 5.87 11.36 -1.65
N VAL A 58 5.44 10.62 -2.67
CA VAL A 58 4.28 10.97 -3.51
C VAL A 58 3.02 10.37 -2.93
N ASP A 59 3.11 9.13 -2.46
CA ASP A 59 1.96 8.41 -1.91
C ASP A 59 2.42 7.39 -0.87
N THR A 60 1.55 7.08 0.11
CA THR A 60 1.78 6.06 1.12
C THR A 60 0.48 5.66 1.78
N ASN A 61 0.31 4.38 2.05
CA ASN A 61 -0.77 3.87 2.90
C ASN A 61 -0.29 3.38 4.27
N VAL A 62 1.01 3.52 4.58
CA VAL A 62 1.57 3.19 5.90
C VAL A 62 0.89 4.07 6.96
N GLY A 63 0.32 3.43 7.98
CA GLY A 63 -0.44 4.09 9.04
C GLY A 63 -1.92 4.37 8.69
N GLY A 64 -2.36 4.01 7.49
CA GLY A 64 -3.76 4.04 7.06
C GLY A 64 -4.34 2.64 6.84
N GLU A 65 -5.35 2.54 5.96
CA GLU A 65 -5.92 1.25 5.55
C GLU A 65 -5.01 0.56 4.52
N PRO A 66 -4.58 -0.70 4.76
CA PRO A 66 -3.81 -1.45 3.78
C PRO A 66 -4.59 -1.67 2.49
N ILE A 67 -3.89 -1.60 1.35
CA ILE A 67 -4.52 -1.90 0.07
C ILE A 67 -4.53 -3.40 -0.18
N LYS A 68 -5.56 -3.86 -0.88
CA LYS A 68 -5.72 -5.25 -1.32
C LYS A 68 -5.69 -5.27 -2.83
N VAL A 69 -4.80 -6.07 -3.40
CA VAL A 69 -4.62 -6.18 -4.84
C VAL A 69 -4.70 -7.63 -5.26
N MET A 70 -5.25 -7.87 -6.44
CA MET A 70 -5.29 -9.19 -7.05
C MET A 70 -4.08 -9.40 -7.96
N GLN A 71 -3.21 -10.34 -7.59
CA GLN A 71 -2.03 -10.66 -8.38
C GLN A 71 -2.44 -11.20 -9.76
N GLY A 72 -1.94 -10.59 -10.83
CA GLY A 72 -2.25 -10.92 -12.22
C GLY A 72 -3.49 -10.20 -12.78
N LYS A 73 -4.03 -9.19 -12.09
CA LYS A 73 -5.14 -8.35 -12.57
C LYS A 73 -4.70 -6.97 -13.03
N HIS A 74 -3.41 -6.63 -12.93
CA HIS A 74 -2.87 -5.34 -13.36
C HIS A 74 -3.56 -4.14 -12.67
N GLU A 75 -3.98 -4.34 -11.40
CA GLU A 75 -4.58 -3.28 -10.57
C GLU A 75 -3.52 -2.27 -10.08
N ILE A 76 -2.25 -2.66 -10.11
CA ILE A 76 -1.08 -1.83 -9.79
C ILE A 76 -0.10 -1.84 -10.96
N VAL A 77 0.89 -0.94 -10.90
CA VAL A 77 1.89 -0.84 -11.96
C VAL A 77 2.61 -2.17 -12.21
N PRO A 78 2.83 -2.58 -13.47
CA PRO A 78 3.37 -3.89 -13.81
C PRO A 78 4.69 -4.23 -13.12
N GLY A 79 5.59 -3.27 -12.96
CA GLY A 79 6.88 -3.51 -12.30
C GLY A 79 6.73 -3.80 -10.81
N LEU A 80 5.72 -3.22 -10.15
CA LEU A 80 5.42 -3.52 -8.75
C LEU A 80 4.79 -4.91 -8.62
N GLU A 81 3.81 -5.22 -9.47
CA GLU A 81 3.15 -6.54 -9.50
C GLU A 81 4.17 -7.67 -9.69
N LYS A 82 5.08 -7.54 -10.67
CA LYS A 82 6.17 -8.50 -10.88
C LYS A 82 7.10 -8.62 -9.68
N ALA A 83 7.41 -7.51 -9.01
CA ALA A 83 8.33 -7.51 -7.89
C ALA A 83 7.77 -8.16 -6.62
N LEU A 84 6.45 -8.21 -6.48
CA LEU A 84 5.75 -8.87 -5.38
C LEU A 84 5.69 -10.39 -5.55
N GLU A 85 5.79 -10.91 -6.78
CA GLU A 85 5.72 -12.35 -7.05
C GLU A 85 6.71 -13.14 -6.17
N GLY A 86 6.20 -14.17 -5.50
CA GLY A 86 6.99 -15.04 -4.61
C GLY A 86 7.21 -14.51 -3.19
N MET A 87 6.86 -13.26 -2.87
CA MET A 87 7.02 -12.74 -1.51
C MET A 87 6.07 -13.43 -0.51
N ALA A 88 6.53 -13.69 0.70
CA ALA A 88 5.69 -14.19 1.80
C ALA A 88 5.12 -13.04 2.67
N PRO A 89 4.04 -13.29 3.43
CA PRO A 89 3.56 -12.37 4.45
C PRO A 89 4.65 -11.97 5.45
N GLY A 90 4.73 -10.68 5.75
CA GLY A 90 5.74 -10.08 6.63
C GLY A 90 7.00 -9.61 5.90
N GLU A 91 7.23 -10.04 4.66
CA GLU A 91 8.39 -9.61 3.88
C GLU A 91 8.30 -8.14 3.47
N LYS A 92 9.46 -7.49 3.44
CA LYS A 92 9.65 -6.11 2.97
C LYS A 92 10.62 -6.11 1.81
N LYS A 93 10.35 -5.25 0.82
CA LYS A 93 11.20 -5.12 -0.36
C LYS A 93 11.25 -3.68 -0.82
N LYS A 94 12.42 -3.26 -1.29
CA LYS A 94 12.56 -2.01 -2.05
C LYS A 94 12.53 -2.35 -3.52
N VAL A 95 11.65 -1.70 -4.28
CA VAL A 95 11.45 -1.96 -5.69
C VAL A 95 11.69 -0.67 -6.45
N THR A 96 12.56 -0.73 -7.45
CA THR A 96 12.75 0.37 -8.41
C THR A 96 12.01 0.00 -9.68
N VAL A 97 11.04 0.82 -10.08
CA VAL A 97 10.20 0.58 -11.25
C VAL A 97 10.51 1.67 -12.29
N PRO A 98 11.08 1.31 -13.46
CA PRO A 98 11.33 2.28 -14.52
C PRO A 98 10.00 2.78 -15.13
N PRO A 99 10.00 3.92 -15.83
CA PRO A 99 8.78 4.48 -16.43
C PRO A 99 8.03 3.48 -17.31
N THR A 100 8.75 2.66 -18.07
CA THR A 100 8.19 1.63 -18.98
C THR A 100 7.40 0.53 -18.27
N GLU A 101 7.62 0.34 -16.97
CA GLU A 101 6.88 -0.63 -16.14
C GLU A 101 6.00 0.06 -15.07
N ALA A 102 5.90 1.40 -15.14
CA ALA A 102 5.09 2.25 -14.29
C ALA A 102 3.95 2.90 -15.10
N TYR A 103 3.99 4.22 -15.26
CA TYR A 103 2.99 5.03 -15.96
C TYR A 103 3.37 5.36 -17.40
N GLY A 104 4.33 4.62 -17.97
CA GLY A 104 4.86 4.85 -19.31
C GLY A 104 5.89 5.96 -19.37
N THR A 105 6.47 6.10 -20.55
CA THR A 105 7.29 7.26 -20.91
C THR A 105 6.41 8.46 -21.20
N VAL A 106 6.97 9.67 -21.09
CA VAL A 106 6.30 10.87 -21.61
C VAL A 106 6.06 10.69 -23.11
N ASP A 107 4.81 10.85 -23.54
CA ASP A 107 4.42 10.88 -24.94
C ASP A 107 4.48 12.34 -25.44
N PRO A 108 5.39 12.67 -26.37
CA PRO A 108 5.45 14.00 -26.99
C PRO A 108 4.17 14.39 -27.72
N LYS A 109 3.36 13.42 -28.17
CA LYS A 109 2.09 13.67 -28.86
C LYS A 109 0.94 13.99 -27.91
N ALA A 110 1.11 13.72 -26.61
CA ALA A 110 0.16 14.08 -25.58
C ALA A 110 0.33 15.54 -25.12
N PHE A 111 1.29 16.29 -25.68
CA PHE A 111 1.31 17.74 -25.56
C PHE A 111 0.45 18.37 -26.64
N GLN A 112 -0.48 19.24 -26.25
CA GLN A 112 -1.33 19.96 -27.19
C GLN A 112 -1.25 21.46 -26.94
N GLU A 113 -1.02 22.22 -27.99
CA GLU A 113 -1.01 23.67 -27.93
C GLU A 113 -2.42 24.20 -28.22
N VAL A 114 -2.92 25.04 -27.33
CA VAL A 114 -4.25 25.66 -27.45
C VAL A 114 -4.16 27.16 -27.33
N ASP A 115 -5.14 27.86 -27.91
CA ASP A 115 -5.27 29.30 -27.73
C ASP A 115 -5.41 29.64 -26.25
N ARG A 116 -4.61 30.61 -25.79
CA ARG A 116 -4.61 31.05 -24.40
C ARG A 116 -5.99 31.56 -23.94
N LYS A 117 -6.80 32.05 -24.88
CA LYS A 117 -8.18 32.51 -24.65
C LYS A 117 -9.14 31.38 -24.24
N MET A 118 -8.82 30.13 -24.59
CA MET A 118 -9.61 28.95 -24.22
C MET A 118 -9.34 28.48 -22.79
N VAL A 119 -8.24 28.95 -22.18
CA VAL A 119 -7.84 28.59 -20.82
C VAL A 119 -8.25 29.72 -19.86
N PRO A 120 -8.95 29.42 -18.74
CA PRO A 120 -9.31 30.43 -17.75
C PRO A 120 -8.08 31.21 -17.27
N VAL A 121 -8.16 32.55 -17.27
CA VAL A 121 -7.04 33.44 -16.92
C VAL A 121 -6.45 33.10 -15.55
N ALA A 122 -7.28 32.74 -14.58
CA ALA A 122 -6.86 32.35 -13.23
C ALA A 122 -5.96 31.09 -13.20
N ALA A 123 -6.10 30.21 -14.19
CA ALA A 123 -5.40 28.94 -14.28
C ALA A 123 -4.19 28.97 -15.23
N GLN A 124 -3.92 30.07 -15.95
CA GLN A 124 -2.80 30.20 -16.91
C GLN A 124 -1.43 30.31 -16.22
N LYS A 125 -1.05 29.27 -15.48
CA LYS A 125 0.22 29.15 -14.76
C LYS A 125 0.79 27.76 -15.02
N VAL A 126 2.10 27.70 -15.27
CA VAL A 126 2.79 26.42 -15.40
C VAL A 126 2.54 25.56 -14.17
N GLY A 127 2.18 24.32 -14.42
CA GLY A 127 1.87 23.33 -13.41
C GLY A 127 0.42 23.28 -12.96
N ALA A 128 -0.44 24.23 -13.35
CA ALA A 128 -1.86 24.22 -13.03
C ALA A 128 -2.58 23.05 -13.72
N GLN A 129 -3.47 22.38 -13.00
CA GLN A 129 -4.33 21.32 -13.54
C GLN A 129 -5.66 21.93 -13.97
N LEU A 130 -6.11 21.56 -15.17
CA LEU A 130 -7.38 21.98 -15.74
C LEU A 130 -8.35 20.81 -15.74
N GLU A 131 -9.64 21.10 -15.84
CA GLU A 131 -10.68 20.14 -16.23
C GLU A 131 -11.16 20.52 -17.63
N GLY A 132 -11.17 19.56 -18.54
CA GLY A 132 -11.63 19.72 -19.91
C GLY A 132 -12.48 18.54 -20.36
N THR A 133 -13.05 18.68 -21.54
CA THR A 133 -13.85 17.62 -22.18
C THR A 133 -13.34 17.42 -23.60
N THR A 134 -13.10 16.18 -24.00
CA THR A 134 -12.72 15.84 -25.38
C THR A 134 -13.92 15.92 -26.31
N ASN A 135 -13.68 15.87 -27.62
CA ASN A 135 -14.74 15.85 -28.64
C ASN A 135 -15.72 14.68 -28.47
N ASP A 136 -15.27 13.58 -27.88
CA ASP A 136 -16.08 12.38 -27.61
C ASP A 136 -16.86 12.48 -26.29
N GLY A 137 -16.84 13.64 -25.63
CA GLY A 137 -17.54 13.90 -24.36
C GLY A 137 -16.83 13.35 -23.12
N GLN A 138 -15.60 12.85 -23.25
CA GLN A 138 -14.85 12.33 -22.11
C GLN A 138 -14.19 13.45 -21.32
N LYS A 139 -14.30 13.40 -19.99
CA LYS A 139 -13.57 14.32 -19.11
C LYS A 139 -12.08 14.01 -19.13
N VAL A 140 -11.27 15.05 -19.21
CA VAL A 140 -9.80 15.01 -19.18
C VAL A 140 -9.27 16.06 -18.23
N TYR A 141 -8.09 15.80 -17.66
CA TYR A 141 -7.50 16.67 -16.66
C TYR A 141 -6.06 17.08 -17.01
N PRO A 142 -5.85 17.82 -18.10
CA PRO A 142 -4.51 18.19 -18.53
C PRO A 142 -3.84 19.17 -17.57
N ARG A 143 -2.51 19.14 -17.55
CA ARG A 143 -1.68 20.10 -16.80
C ARG A 143 -1.09 21.13 -17.76
N ILE A 144 -0.97 22.38 -17.34
CA ILE A 144 -0.23 23.37 -18.14
C ILE A 144 1.27 23.09 -18.01
N SER A 145 1.92 22.75 -19.12
CA SER A 145 3.37 22.55 -19.19
C SER A 145 4.12 23.85 -19.52
N GLU A 146 3.53 24.70 -20.35
CA GLU A 146 4.13 25.96 -20.79
C GLU A 146 3.05 27.03 -21.03
N VAL A 147 3.35 28.28 -20.68
CA VAL A 147 2.52 29.44 -21.01
C VAL A 147 3.31 30.35 -21.93
N LYS A 148 2.84 30.51 -23.17
CA LYS A 148 3.41 31.42 -24.16
C LYS A 148 2.58 32.71 -24.23
N ASN A 149 2.95 33.62 -25.13
CA ASN A 149 2.26 34.91 -25.29
C ASN A 149 0.79 34.71 -25.70
N GLU A 150 0.57 33.96 -26.78
CA GLU A 150 -0.75 33.77 -27.42
C GLU A 150 -1.36 32.38 -27.14
N THR A 151 -0.53 31.41 -26.80
CA THR A 151 -0.90 30.00 -26.65
C THR A 151 -0.46 29.42 -25.31
N VAL A 152 -1.03 28.28 -24.95
CA VAL A 152 -0.69 27.50 -23.76
C VAL A 152 -0.47 26.05 -24.20
N VAL A 153 0.59 25.41 -23.70
CA VAL A 153 0.85 24.00 -23.95
C VAL A 153 0.28 23.17 -22.80
N LEU A 154 -0.66 22.30 -23.14
CA LEU A 154 -1.32 21.36 -22.24
C LEU A 154 -0.64 19.99 -22.33
N ASP A 155 -0.36 19.40 -21.18
CA ASP A 155 0.20 18.07 -21.01
C ASP A 155 -0.91 17.10 -20.57
N PHE A 156 -1.20 16.12 -21.41
CA PHE A 156 -2.18 15.07 -21.15
C PHE A 156 -1.54 13.77 -20.63
N ASN A 157 -0.23 13.75 -20.41
CA ASN A 157 0.43 12.59 -19.82
C ASN A 157 0.00 12.38 -18.38
N HIS A 158 0.16 11.15 -17.89
CA HIS A 158 0.03 10.87 -16.47
C HIS A 158 1.05 11.72 -15.66
N PRO A 159 0.70 12.28 -14.48
CA PRO A 159 1.62 13.13 -13.70
C PRO A 159 2.97 12.48 -13.34
N LEU A 160 2.99 11.15 -13.30
CA LEU A 160 4.17 10.32 -13.02
C LEU A 160 4.80 9.68 -14.28
N ALA A 161 4.32 10.01 -15.48
CA ALA A 161 4.91 9.52 -16.72
C ALA A 161 6.37 9.99 -16.85
N GLY A 162 7.23 9.12 -17.38
CA GLY A 162 8.67 9.36 -17.51
C GLY A 162 9.45 9.35 -16.21
N LYS A 163 8.81 9.17 -15.04
CA LYS A 163 9.49 9.10 -13.74
C LYS A 163 9.80 7.65 -13.36
N THR A 164 11.01 7.43 -12.85
CA THR A 164 11.35 6.19 -12.16
C THR A 164 10.73 6.25 -10.77
N LEU A 165 10.02 5.18 -10.39
CA LEU A 165 9.32 5.09 -9.11
C LEU A 165 10.08 4.19 -8.14
N TYR A 166 10.19 4.61 -6.88
CA TYR A 166 10.83 3.84 -5.83
C TYR A 166 9.79 3.45 -4.78
N PHE A 167 9.49 2.16 -4.69
CA PHE A 167 8.54 1.62 -3.73
C PHE A 167 9.26 0.96 -2.56
N ASP A 168 8.91 1.37 -1.34
CA ASP A 168 9.15 0.58 -0.14
C ASP A 168 7.87 -0.20 0.15
N VAL A 169 7.86 -1.52 -0.09
CA VAL A 169 6.67 -2.37 0.12
C VAL A 169 6.83 -3.33 1.29
N LYS A 170 5.69 -3.67 1.89
CA LYS A 170 5.56 -4.73 2.89
C LYS A 170 4.30 -5.55 2.59
N VAL A 171 4.47 -6.85 2.39
CA VAL A 171 3.33 -7.77 2.29
C VAL A 171 2.80 -8.04 3.69
N LEU A 172 1.53 -7.75 3.93
CA LEU A 172 0.88 -8.01 5.22
C LEU A 172 0.23 -9.38 5.27
N ASP A 173 -0.47 -9.76 4.19
CA ASP A 173 -1.20 -11.02 4.11
C ASP A 173 -1.32 -11.49 2.66
N VAL A 174 -1.43 -12.80 2.47
CA VAL A 174 -1.69 -13.43 1.17
C VAL A 174 -2.81 -14.44 1.34
N ALA A 175 -3.92 -14.21 0.63
CA ALA A 175 -5.12 -15.03 0.68
C ALA A 175 -5.48 -15.59 -0.71
N GLN A 176 -6.28 -16.65 -0.73
CA GLN A 176 -6.95 -17.05 -1.97
C GLN A 176 -7.93 -15.95 -2.37
N ALA A 177 -8.05 -15.66 -3.66
CA ALA A 177 -9.14 -14.84 -4.16
C ALA A 177 -10.45 -15.45 -3.67
N SER A 178 -11.29 -14.69 -2.96
CA SER A 178 -12.67 -15.13 -2.77
C SER A 178 -13.34 -15.07 -4.14
N SER A 179 -13.58 -16.23 -4.73
CA SER A 179 -14.47 -16.36 -5.88
C SER A 179 -15.88 -15.99 -5.42
N ALA A 180 -16.22 -14.70 -5.46
CA ALA A 180 -17.60 -14.27 -5.43
C ALA A 180 -18.23 -14.76 -6.73
N LYS A 181 -19.04 -15.81 -6.61
CA LYS A 181 -19.81 -16.44 -7.67
C LYS A 181 -20.94 -15.54 -8.13
#